data_AF-A0A662G6F3-F1
#
_entry.id   AF-A0A662G6F3-F1
#
_cell.length_a   1.000
_cell.length_b   1.000
_cell.length_c   1.000
_cell.angle_alpha   90.00
_cell.angle_beta   90.00
_cell.angle_gamma   90.00
#
_symmetry.space_group_name_H-M   'P 1'
#
loop_
_entity.id
_entity.type
_entity.pdbx_description
1 polymer ?
#
loop_
_entity_poly.entity_id
_entity_poly.type
_entity_poly.pdbx_seq_one_letter_code
_entity_poly.pdbx_strand_id
1 'polypeptide(L)'
;MLEAENVLKHNGRDVLYLIGHGVMDSSCCGIGGCRYALVPGYIVGWKNKKDHAGNPVSEVEPVADDKSRSEIRSMINGTEVINQIQFY
;
A
#
# COMPACT_ATOMS: atom_id res chain seq x y z
N MET A 1 1.66 -10.19 -7.22
CA MET A 1 0.18 -10.19 -7.30
C MET A 1 -0.34 -9.28 -6.20
N LEU A 2 -1.33 -8.41 -6.49
CA LEU A 2 -1.99 -7.61 -5.45
C LEU A 2 -2.97 -8.51 -4.68
N GLU A 3 -2.86 -8.50 -3.36
CA GLU A 3 -3.65 -9.34 -2.46
C GLU A 3 -4.82 -8.58 -1.83
N ALA A 4 -4.58 -7.35 -1.37
CA ALA A 4 -5.58 -6.57 -0.65
C ALA A 4 -5.41 -5.06 -0.88
N GLU A 5 -6.52 -4.35 -0.82
CA GLU A 5 -6.60 -2.89 -0.75
C GLU A 5 -7.14 -2.52 0.63
N ASN A 6 -6.39 -1.68 1.36
CA ASN A 6 -6.71 -1.31 2.73
C ASN A 6 -6.60 0.20 2.95
N VAL A 7 -7.28 0.67 3.99
CA VAL A 7 -7.27 2.06 4.43
C VAL A 7 -6.86 2.12 5.89
N LEU A 8 -5.92 3.00 6.22
CA LEU A 8 -5.54 3.30 7.60
C LEU A 8 -5.78 4.77 7.92
N LYS A 9 -6.08 5.09 9.18
CA LYS A 9 -6.21 6.47 9.64
C LYS A 9 -4.88 6.99 10.17
N HIS A 10 -4.40 8.11 9.61
CA HIS A 10 -3.19 8.80 10.06
C HIS A 10 -3.46 10.30 10.13
N ASN A 11 -3.23 10.91 11.29
CA ASN A 11 -3.47 12.34 11.54
C ASN A 11 -4.85 12.85 11.09
N GLY A 12 -5.89 12.04 11.28
CA GLY A 12 -7.27 12.38 10.90
C GLY A 12 -7.58 12.25 9.41
N ARG A 13 -6.61 11.85 8.58
CA ARG A 13 -6.78 11.56 7.15
C ARG A 13 -6.76 10.05 6.91
N ASP A 14 -7.39 9.63 5.82
CA ASP A 14 -7.37 8.24 5.38
C ASP A 14 -6.22 8.03 4.39
N VAL A 15 -5.37 7.04 4.64
CA VAL A 15 -4.24 6.66 3.78
C VAL A 15 -4.58 5.34 3.10
N LEU A 16 -4.46 5.33 1.78
CA LEU A 16 -4.60 4.12 0.97
C LEU A 16 -3.28 3.35 0.97
N TYR A 17 -3.34 2.04 1.18
CA TYR A 17 -2.23 1.16 0.91
C TYR A 17 -2.69 -0.18 0.32
N LEU A 18 -1.82 -0.78 -0.49
CA LEU A 18 -2.07 -2.03 -1.19
C LEU A 18 -1.07 -3.07 -0.71
N ILE A 19 -1.51 -4.27 -0.40
CA ILE A 19 -0.63 -5.40 -0.08
C ILE A 19 -0.44 -6.21 -1.35
N GLY A 20 0.80 -6.54 -1.67
CA GLY A 20 1.15 -7.44 -2.75
C GLY A 20 2.12 -8.53 -2.29
N HIS A 21 2.14 -9.62 -3.04
CA HIS A 21 3.05 -10.73 -2.84
C HIS A 21 3.84 -11.01 -4.11
N GLY A 22 5.16 -10.99 -3.98
CA GLY A 22 6.08 -11.49 -5.00
C GLY A 22 6.41 -12.95 -4.72
N VAL A 23 6.08 -13.84 -5.66
CA VAL A 23 6.59 -15.21 -5.65
C VAL A 23 7.90 -15.21 -6.43
N MET A 24 9.01 -15.51 -5.77
CA MET A 24 10.28 -15.80 -6.44
C MET A 24 10.35 -17.31 -6.69
N ASP A 25 10.20 -17.73 -7.95
CA ASP A 25 10.15 -19.14 -8.35
C ASP A 25 11.56 -19.81 -8.43
N SER A 26 12.65 -19.07 -8.14
CA SER A 26 14.03 -19.52 -8.37
C SER A 26 14.99 -19.34 -7.19
N SER A 27 14.52 -19.50 -5.95
CA SER A 27 15.42 -19.59 -4.78
C SER A 27 15.86 -21.04 -4.52
N CYS A 28 17.12 -21.34 -4.83
CA CYS A 28 17.84 -22.61 -4.59
C CYS A 28 17.80 -23.12 -3.12
N CYS A 29 17.31 -22.32 -2.17
CA CYS A 29 17.31 -22.63 -0.74
C CYS A 29 15.97 -22.39 -0.02
N GLY A 30 14.84 -22.27 -0.73
CA GLY A 30 13.51 -22.24 -0.09
C GLY A 30 12.48 -21.37 -0.81
N ILE A 31 11.20 -21.73 -0.68
CA ILE A 31 10.06 -20.95 -1.18
C ILE A 31 9.89 -19.74 -0.25
N GLY A 32 10.49 -18.61 -0.60
CA GLY A 32 10.39 -17.37 0.15
C GLY A 32 9.52 -16.38 -0.63
N GLY A 33 8.27 -16.23 -0.24
CA GLY A 33 7.41 -15.16 -0.73
C GLY A 33 7.78 -13.82 -0.11
N CYS A 34 7.84 -12.74 -0.91
CA CYS A 34 8.07 -11.39 -0.40
C CYS A 34 6.74 -10.62 -0.37
N ARG A 35 6.22 -10.33 0.83
CA ARG A 35 5.07 -9.42 0.98
C ARG A 35 5.57 -7.98 0.99
N TYR A 36 4.93 -7.13 0.21
CA TYR A 36 5.21 -5.71 0.13
C TYR A 36 3.93 -4.90 0.26
N ALA A 37 4.05 -3.67 0.75
CA ALA A 37 2.99 -2.68 0.75
C ALA A 37 3.35 -1.52 -0.18
N LEU A 38 2.38 -1.09 -0.98
CA LEU A 38 2.45 0.13 -1.78
C LEU A 38 1.55 1.18 -1.13
N VAL A 39 2.05 2.38 -0.92
CA VAL A 39 1.31 3.49 -0.31
C VAL A 39 1.17 4.60 -1.36
N PRO A 40 0.07 4.63 -2.12
CA PRO A 40 -0.19 5.70 -3.08
C PRO A 40 -0.35 7.09 -2.44
N GLY A 41 -0.92 7.16 -1.23
CA GLY A 41 -1.08 8.43 -0.52
C GLY A 41 -2.36 8.56 0.30
N TYR A 42 -2.64 9.80 0.70
CA TYR A 42 -3.87 10.18 1.39
C TYR A 42 -5.04 10.21 0.41
N ILE A 43 -6.15 9.59 0.75
CA ILE A 43 -7.36 9.59 -0.08
C ILE A 43 -7.97 10.98 -0.08
N VAL A 44 -8.13 11.56 -1.27
CA VAL A 44 -8.87 12.81 -1.50
C VAL A 44 -10.19 12.56 -2.25
N GLY A 45 -10.33 11.40 -2.89
CA GLY A 45 -11.60 10.94 -3.49
C GLY A 45 -11.67 9.42 -3.52
N TRP A 46 -12.54 8.82 -2.71
CA TRP A 46 -12.63 7.36 -2.62
C TRP A 46 -13.51 6.77 -3.72
N LYS A 47 -12.90 6.00 -4.64
CA LYS A 47 -13.61 5.28 -5.72
C LYS A 47 -14.65 6.14 -6.44
N ASN A 48 -14.36 7.43 -6.59
CA ASN A 48 -15.29 8.44 -7.09
C ASN A 48 -15.32 8.51 -8.63
N LYS A 49 -14.36 7.85 -9.28
CA LYS A 49 -14.20 7.80 -10.74
C LYS A 49 -14.19 6.36 -11.22
N LYS A 50 -14.37 6.18 -12.53
CA LYS A 50 -14.14 4.92 -13.22
C LYS A 50 -13.15 5.11 -14.35
N ASP A 51 -12.26 4.14 -14.56
CA ASP A 51 -11.38 4.13 -15.73
C ASP A 51 -12.14 3.68 -17.00
N HIS A 52 -11.43 3.62 -18.13
CA HIS A 52 -12.00 3.19 -19.41
C HIS A 52 -12.49 1.74 -19.42
N ALA A 53 -11.99 0.90 -18.51
CA ALA A 53 -12.43 -0.48 -18.33
C ALA A 53 -13.57 -0.60 -17.28
N GLY A 54 -14.01 0.51 -16.70
CA GLY A 54 -15.08 0.56 -15.70
C GLY A 54 -14.61 0.27 -14.27
N ASN A 55 -13.31 0.13 -14.03
CA ASN A 55 -12.77 -0.12 -12.69
C ASN A 55 -12.87 1.13 -11.82
N PRO A 56 -13.20 1.01 -10.53
CA PRO A 56 -13.22 2.16 -9.62
C PRO A 56 -11.83 2.75 -9.43
N VAL A 57 -11.72 4.07 -9.49
CA VAL A 57 -10.48 4.82 -9.32
C VAL A 57 -10.60 5.74 -8.11
N SER A 58 -9.61 5.70 -7.23
CA SER A 58 -9.46 6.62 -6.10
C SER A 58 -8.44 7.70 -6.42
N GLU A 59 -8.74 8.93 -6.02
CA GLU A 59 -7.81 10.05 -6.07
C GLU A 59 -7.04 10.13 -4.75
N VAL A 60 -5.72 10.27 -4.86
CA VAL A 60 -4.82 10.33 -3.71
C VAL A 60 -3.84 11.49 -3.83
N GLU A 61 -3.45 12.04 -2.68
CA GLU A 61 -2.35 12.99 -2.52
C GLU A 61 -1.12 12.25 -1.99
N PRO A 62 0.04 12.29 -2.68
CA PRO A 62 1.26 11.63 -2.22
C PRO A 62 1.66 12.06 -0.81
N VAL A 63 2.17 11.12 -0.01
CA VAL A 63 2.75 11.46 1.30
C VAL A 63 4.13 12.08 1.05
N ALA A 64 4.25 13.39 1.19
CA ALA A 64 5.48 14.12 0.85
C ALA A 64 6.54 14.11 1.97
N ASP A 65 6.12 14.19 3.23
CA ASP A 65 7.04 14.36 4.36
C ASP A 65 7.52 13.02 4.96
N ASP A 66 8.81 12.98 5.32
CA ASP A 66 9.43 11.77 5.85
C ASP A 66 8.88 11.35 7.22
N LYS A 67 8.39 12.32 8.02
CA LYS A 67 7.76 12.03 9.31
C LYS A 67 6.50 11.20 9.12
N SER A 68 5.56 11.66 8.30
CA SER A 68 4.35 10.93 7.97
C SER A 68 4.66 9.57 7.34
N ARG A 69 5.62 9.52 6.39
CA ARG A 69 6.06 8.23 5.80
C ARG A 69 6.56 7.26 6.86
N SER A 70 7.37 7.73 7.81
CA SER A 70 7.89 6.90 8.90
C SER A 70 6.79 6.41 9.83
N GLU A 71 5.85 7.27 10.20
CA GLU A 71 4.71 6.93 11.07
C GLU A 71 3.81 5.90 10.38
N ILE A 72 3.45 6.12 9.12
CA ILE A 72 2.64 5.19 8.32
C ILE A 72 3.34 3.83 8.19
N ARG A 73 4.67 3.79 7.97
CA ARG A 73 5.44 2.54 7.95
C ARG A 73 5.29 1.76 9.26
N SER A 74 5.47 2.44 10.38
CA SER A 74 5.33 1.83 11.71
C SER A 74 3.93 1.29 11.94
N MET A 75 2.90 2.01 11.49
CA MET A 75 1.50 1.57 11.61
C MET A 75 1.23 0.31 10.77
N ILE A 76 1.66 0.29 9.50
CA ILE A 76 1.48 -0.87 8.62
C ILE A 76 2.22 -2.10 9.17
N ASN A 77 3.47 -1.94 9.62
CA ASN A 77 4.24 -3.04 10.22
C ASN A 77 3.68 -3.53 11.56
N GLY A 78 2.88 -2.70 12.24
CA GLY A 78 2.17 -3.10 13.46
C GLY A 78 0.96 -3.99 13.21
N THR A 79 0.40 -3.97 11.98
CA THR A 79 -0.80 -4.74 11.62
C THR A 79 -0.49 -5.91 10.68
N GLU A 80 0.55 -5.79 9.85
CA GLU A 80 0.86 -6.73 8.78
C GLU A 80 2.34 -7.11 8.78
N VAL A 81 2.64 -8.37 8.50
CA VAL A 81 4.02 -8.82 8.29
C VAL A 81 4.43 -8.48 6.86
N ILE A 82 5.07 -7.33 6.68
CA ILE A 82 5.48 -6.78 5.39
C ILE A 82 7.01 -6.63 5.34
N ASN A 83 7.64 -7.10 4.26
CA ASN A 83 9.08 -7.00 4.07
C ASN A 83 9.51 -5.65 3.50
N GLN A 84 8.65 -5.00 2.72
CA GLN A 84 8.97 -3.75 2.04
C GLN A 84 7.75 -2.83 1.96
N ILE A 85 7.93 -1.55 2.31
CA ILE A 85 6.89 -0.52 2.17
C ILE A 85 7.41 0.58 1.24
N GLN A 86 6.75 0.76 0.10
CA GLN A 86 7.08 1.75 -0.92
C GLN A 86 6.03 2.86 -0.94
N PHE A 87 6.48 4.11 -1.07
CA PHE A 87 5.64 5.30 -1.22
C PHE A 87 5.83 5.83 -2.64
N TYR A 88 4.74 6.25 -3.28
CA TYR A 88 4.73 6.85 -4.61
C TYR A 88 4.51 8.36 -4.55
#